data_AF-A0A4P2Q2D3-F1
#
_entry.id   AF-A0A4P2Q2D3-F1
#
_cell.length_a   1.000
_cell.length_b   1.000
_cell.length_c   1.000
_cell.angle_alpha   90.00
_cell.angle_beta   90.00
_cell.angle_gamma   90.00
#
_symmetry.space_group_name_H-M   'P 1'
#
loop_
_entity.id
_entity.type
_entity.pdbx_description
1 polymer ?
#
loop_
_entity_poly.entity_id
_entity_poly.type
_entity_poly.pdbx_seq_one_letter_code
_entity_poly.pdbx_strand_id
1 'polypeptide(L)'
;MAFREPARKPASGSIHYGPFPIRLGRLGLFLVMFLVAPLLALVALERDRLVCTPGARCVVTHTIASRTRAFPMAALRDARADIVRGSKGGKNGVVVLVLDGGRELRLMQVTPERAGEAAAAIRAGLAGQRRIDVTLSGPWWMLLLSIGLLVFGLTMAYPSFKGLGRFRIDVTHGGAGLRVRRHLLALPVSSREVSLEGVTEVRVEAGVVREVGLGKGEAPMPAGRIVLVDRAGATRPLTAAALPGQAVHLRAASELRALLGLERRPHGVEEQLASLPPLTTPPGVRVAHAWIGLAVGALVGIGLFGLSGMALGLLRASGPLEGWHLAVGGGGGAIVGVALALRLTRERPPP
;
A
#
# COMPACT_ATOMS: atom_id res chain seq x y z
N MET A 1 12.01 -30.85 60.13
CA MET A 1 10.91 -31.09 59.17
C MET A 1 11.30 -30.42 57.87
N ALA A 2 11.54 -31.20 56.80
CA ALA A 2 11.87 -30.63 55.49
C ALA A 2 10.60 -29.99 54.91
N PHE A 3 10.64 -28.67 54.69
CA PHE A 3 9.55 -27.94 54.05
C PHE A 3 9.49 -28.42 52.59
N ARG A 4 8.56 -29.33 52.30
CA ARG A 4 8.33 -29.82 50.94
C ARG A 4 7.52 -28.74 50.24
N GLU A 5 8.21 -27.92 49.46
CA GLU A 5 7.60 -26.87 48.65
C GLU A 5 6.46 -27.50 47.83
N PRO A 6 5.23 -26.98 47.89
CA PRO A 6 4.11 -27.57 47.18
C PRO A 6 4.43 -27.63 45.69
N ALA A 7 4.30 -28.82 45.10
CA ALA A 7 4.58 -29.05 43.68
C ALA A 7 3.70 -28.10 42.85
N ARG A 8 4.30 -27.03 42.31
CA ARG A 8 3.62 -26.15 41.37
C ARG A 8 3.15 -27.00 40.20
N LYS A 9 1.85 -26.92 39.88
CA LYS A 9 1.31 -27.57 38.68
C LYS A 9 2.16 -27.11 37.48
N PRO A 10 2.62 -28.04 36.63
CA PRO A 10 3.36 -27.65 35.44
C PRO A 10 2.49 -26.72 34.60
N ALA A 11 3.05 -25.57 34.22
CA ALA A 11 2.34 -24.62 33.38
C ALA A 11 1.98 -25.26 32.04
N SER A 12 0.75 -25.07 31.60
CA SER A 12 0.27 -25.60 30.32
C SER A 12 -0.66 -24.58 29.66
N GLY A 13 -0.53 -24.40 28.36
CA GLY A 13 -1.40 -23.54 27.58
C GLY A 13 -0.67 -22.77 26.50
N SER A 14 -1.40 -21.85 25.88
CA SER A 14 -0.88 -20.99 24.82
C SER A 14 -1.46 -19.59 24.91
N ILE A 15 -0.65 -18.59 24.59
CA ILE A 15 -1.05 -17.18 24.51
C ILE A 15 -0.89 -16.70 23.08
N HIS A 16 -1.85 -15.88 22.65
CA HIS A 16 -1.80 -15.21 21.37
C HIS A 16 -1.68 -13.71 21.61
N TYR A 17 -0.68 -13.07 21.02
CA TYR A 17 -0.55 -11.61 21.12
C TYR A 17 -0.30 -10.95 19.77
N GLY A 18 -0.93 -9.80 19.58
CA GLY A 18 -1.12 -9.14 18.28
C GLY A 18 -2.54 -9.32 17.71
N PRO A 19 -2.87 -8.71 16.56
CA PRO A 19 -1.99 -7.91 15.71
C PRO A 19 -1.55 -6.61 16.39
N PHE A 20 -0.39 -6.10 16.02
CA PHE A 20 0.12 -4.85 16.58
C PHE A 20 -0.51 -3.65 15.87
N PRO A 21 -0.63 -2.49 16.54
CA PRO A 21 -1.13 -1.29 15.89
C PRO A 21 -0.25 -0.95 14.67
N ILE A 22 -0.93 -0.77 13.54
CA ILE A 22 -0.33 -0.30 12.29
C ILE A 22 -0.84 1.11 12.00
N ARG A 23 0.01 1.98 11.45
CA ARG A 23 -0.42 3.29 10.96
C ARG A 23 -1.13 3.09 9.62
N LEU A 24 -2.45 2.90 9.66
CA LEU A 24 -3.30 2.69 8.48
C LEU A 24 -3.05 3.74 7.38
N GLY A 25 -2.81 5.00 7.75
CA GLY A 25 -2.48 6.07 6.80
C GLY A 25 -1.24 5.77 5.95
N ARG A 26 -0.20 5.14 6.52
CA ARG A 26 1.01 4.75 5.79
C ARG A 26 0.77 3.55 4.87
N LEU A 27 -0.01 2.58 5.32
CA LEU A 27 -0.42 1.46 4.47
C LEU A 27 -1.24 1.94 3.27
N GLY A 28 -2.15 2.91 3.51
CA GLY A 28 -2.90 3.58 2.46
C GLY A 28 -2.00 4.35 1.49
N LEU A 29 -1.06 5.15 1.98
CA LEU A 29 -0.10 5.87 1.15
C LEU A 29 0.75 4.91 0.30
N PHE A 30 1.24 3.82 0.90
CA PHE A 30 1.93 2.75 0.18
C PHE A 30 1.06 2.20 -0.95
N LEU A 31 -0.20 1.85 -0.66
CA LEU A 31 -1.10 1.29 -1.66
C LEU A 31 -1.33 2.27 -2.83
N VAL A 32 -1.53 3.57 -2.52
CA VAL A 32 -1.66 4.61 -3.55
C VAL A 32 -0.39 4.70 -4.40
N MET A 33 0.79 4.75 -3.79
CA MET A 33 2.06 4.81 -4.52
C MET A 33 2.31 3.56 -5.36
N PHE A 34 1.97 2.40 -4.82
CA PHE A 34 2.07 1.11 -5.48
C PHE A 34 1.13 1.00 -6.68
N LEU A 35 -0.04 1.66 -6.66
CA LEU A 35 -0.97 1.72 -7.79
C LEU A 35 -0.59 2.80 -8.82
N VAL A 36 -0.10 3.96 -8.37
CA VAL A 36 0.29 5.06 -9.25
C VAL A 36 1.59 4.76 -10.01
N ALA A 37 2.56 4.09 -9.38
CA ALA A 37 3.81 3.70 -10.02
C ALA A 37 3.62 2.92 -11.34
N PRO A 38 2.89 1.78 -11.39
CA PRO A 38 2.69 1.05 -12.63
C PRO A 38 1.92 1.86 -13.67
N LEU A 39 0.97 2.72 -13.27
CA LEU A 39 0.29 3.62 -14.20
C LEU A 39 1.27 4.61 -14.86
N LEU A 40 2.18 5.22 -14.09
CA LEU A 40 3.22 6.08 -14.64
C LEU A 40 4.21 5.30 -15.51
N ALA A 41 4.57 4.08 -15.12
CA ALA A 41 5.42 3.21 -15.93
C ALA A 41 4.76 2.87 -17.27
N LEU A 42 3.46 2.57 -17.27
CA LEU A 42 2.70 2.33 -18.50
C LEU A 42 2.74 3.57 -19.40
N VAL A 43 2.41 4.76 -18.89
CA VAL A 43 2.49 6.01 -19.68
C VAL A 43 3.89 6.26 -20.23
N ALA A 44 4.94 5.97 -19.45
CA ALA A 44 6.32 6.17 -19.88
C ALA A 44 6.79 5.15 -20.94
N LEU A 45 6.25 3.92 -20.89
CA LEU A 45 6.50 2.86 -21.87
C LEU A 45 5.63 2.98 -23.11
N GLU A 46 4.63 3.86 -23.11
CA GLU A 46 3.80 4.12 -24.27
C GLU A 46 4.67 4.64 -25.42
N ARG A 47 4.50 3.97 -26.56
CA ARG A 47 5.17 4.30 -27.81
C ARG A 47 4.18 4.25 -28.95
N ASP A 48 4.21 5.30 -29.75
CA ASP A 48 3.58 5.38 -31.05
C ASP A 48 4.66 5.28 -32.11
N ARG A 49 4.53 4.29 -33.00
CA ARG A 49 5.41 4.15 -34.16
C ARG A 49 4.62 4.33 -35.44
N LEU A 50 5.01 5.31 -36.24
CA LEU A 50 4.52 5.52 -37.59
C LEU A 50 5.58 5.03 -38.58
N VAL A 51 5.23 4.02 -39.38
CA VAL A 51 6.06 3.54 -40.49
C VAL A 51 5.31 3.72 -41.79
N CYS A 52 5.81 4.57 -42.70
CA CYS A 52 5.30 4.71 -44.06
C CYS A 52 6.31 4.17 -45.07
N THR A 53 5.85 3.27 -45.92
CA THR A 53 6.64 2.76 -47.06
C THR A 53 6.21 3.51 -48.33
N PRO A 54 7.14 4.07 -49.12
CA PRO A 54 6.82 4.80 -50.35
C PRO A 54 5.93 3.99 -51.29
N GLY A 55 4.89 4.64 -51.84
CA GLY A 55 3.97 4.02 -52.79
C GLY A 55 3.05 2.92 -52.22
N ALA A 56 3.13 2.63 -50.92
CA ALA A 56 2.34 1.58 -50.29
C ALA A 56 1.47 2.15 -49.15
N ARG A 57 1.71 1.72 -47.91
CA ARG A 57 0.89 2.02 -46.74
C ARG A 57 1.71 2.63 -45.61
N CYS A 58 1.04 3.48 -44.84
CA CYS A 58 1.46 3.92 -43.52
C CYS A 58 0.80 3.02 -42.47
N VAL A 59 1.58 2.62 -41.46
CA VAL A 59 1.11 1.82 -40.34
C VAL A 59 1.45 2.57 -39.05
N VAL A 60 0.43 2.88 -38.27
CA VAL A 60 0.54 3.43 -36.92
C VAL A 60 0.31 2.32 -35.92
N THR A 61 1.32 2.05 -35.10
CA THR A 61 1.27 1.03 -34.05
C THR A 61 1.27 1.72 -32.69
N HIS A 62 0.20 1.51 -31.92
CA HIS A 62 0.10 1.92 -30.52
C HIS A 62 0.44 0.73 -29.62
N THR A 63 1.55 0.82 -28.89
CA THR A 63 2.09 -0.31 -28.11
C THR A 63 1.17 -0.81 -27.00
N ILE A 64 0.50 0.09 -26.26
CA ILE A 64 -0.34 -0.30 -25.11
C ILE A 64 -1.72 -0.78 -25.55
N ALA A 65 -2.33 -0.10 -26.52
CA ALA A 65 -3.66 -0.47 -26.99
C ALA A 65 -3.65 -1.71 -27.90
N SER A 66 -2.47 -2.20 -28.32
CA SER A 66 -2.30 -3.21 -29.39
C SER A 66 -3.06 -2.88 -30.68
N ARG A 67 -3.42 -1.60 -30.86
CA ARG A 67 -4.17 -1.12 -32.02
C ARG A 67 -3.20 -0.72 -33.10
N THR A 68 -3.34 -1.39 -34.24
CA THR A 68 -2.62 -1.04 -35.45
C THR A 68 -3.62 -0.41 -36.42
N ARG A 69 -3.33 0.79 -36.89
CA ARG A 69 -4.11 1.46 -37.95
C ARG A 69 -3.24 1.56 -39.18
N ALA A 70 -3.73 1.02 -40.29
CA ALA A 70 -3.08 1.14 -41.59
C ALA A 70 -3.91 2.05 -42.50
N PHE A 71 -3.24 2.88 -43.29
CA PHE A 71 -3.86 3.71 -44.32
C PHE A 71 -2.91 3.86 -45.52
N PRO A 72 -3.44 4.15 -46.73
CA PRO A 72 -2.60 4.36 -47.91
C PRO A 72 -1.68 5.57 -47.69
N MET A 73 -0.42 5.50 -48.14
CA MET A 73 0.48 6.66 -48.00
C MET A 73 -0.03 7.87 -48.79
N ALA A 74 -0.69 7.64 -49.93
CA ALA A 74 -1.34 8.69 -50.72
C ALA A 74 -2.45 9.42 -49.96
N ALA A 75 -3.06 8.78 -48.95
CA ALA A 75 -4.07 9.40 -48.11
C ALA A 75 -3.47 10.38 -47.08
N LEU A 76 -2.15 10.36 -46.85
CA LEU A 76 -1.50 11.27 -45.91
C LEU A 76 -1.15 12.58 -46.62
N ARG A 77 -1.91 13.64 -46.34
CA ARG A 77 -1.74 14.96 -46.98
C ARG A 77 -0.72 15.82 -46.28
N ASP A 78 -0.79 15.86 -44.96
CA ASP A 78 0.06 16.72 -44.15
C ASP A 78 0.28 16.14 -42.75
N ALA A 79 1.31 16.64 -42.07
CA ALA A 79 1.57 16.36 -40.67
C ALA A 79 1.92 17.67 -39.96
N ARG A 80 1.14 18.02 -38.93
CA ARG A 80 1.35 19.24 -38.14
C ARG A 80 1.49 18.93 -36.67
N ALA A 81 2.13 19.84 -35.94
CA ALA A 81 2.24 19.79 -34.50
C ALA A 81 1.25 20.79 -33.88
N ASP A 82 0.26 20.28 -33.16
CA ASP A 82 -0.68 21.10 -32.40
C ASP A 82 -0.23 21.20 -30.95
N ILE A 83 -0.41 22.36 -30.31
CA ILE A 83 -0.12 22.57 -28.90
C ILE A 83 -1.43 22.52 -28.13
N VAL A 84 -1.57 21.51 -27.27
CA VAL A 84 -2.73 21.35 -26.39
C VAL A 84 -2.35 21.86 -25.00
N ARG A 85 -3.18 22.74 -24.43
CA ARG A 85 -3.00 23.24 -23.06
C ARG A 85 -3.70 22.29 -22.09
N GLY A 86 -2.93 21.69 -21.19
CA GLY A 86 -3.46 20.82 -20.14
C GLY A 86 -4.17 21.60 -19.03
N SER A 87 -4.96 20.89 -18.21
CA SER A 87 -5.73 21.47 -17.09
C SER A 87 -4.87 22.17 -16.02
N LYS A 88 -3.56 21.86 -15.97
CA LYS A 88 -2.59 22.49 -15.07
C LYS A 88 -1.74 23.57 -15.74
N GLY A 89 -2.15 24.07 -16.92
CA GLY A 89 -1.44 25.11 -17.65
C GLY A 89 -0.19 24.65 -18.42
N GLY A 90 0.24 23.40 -18.26
CA GLY A 90 1.31 22.79 -19.06
C GLY A 90 0.95 22.72 -20.54
N LYS A 91 1.94 22.90 -21.41
CA LYS A 91 1.80 22.79 -22.87
C LYS A 91 2.31 21.43 -23.32
N ASN A 92 1.46 20.66 -23.99
CA ASN A 92 1.82 19.38 -24.61
C ASN A 92 1.74 19.51 -26.13
N GLY A 93 2.73 19.01 -26.84
CA GLY A 93 2.72 18.89 -28.30
C GLY A 93 2.02 17.60 -28.73
N VAL A 94 1.21 17.67 -29.77
CA VAL A 94 0.52 16.51 -30.35
C VAL A 94 0.77 16.52 -31.86
N VAL A 95 1.28 15.42 -32.39
CA VAL A 95 1.42 15.27 -33.84
C VAL A 95 0.08 14.85 -34.43
N VAL A 96 -0.46 15.66 -35.33
CA VAL A 96 -1.72 15.43 -36.02
C VAL A 96 -1.42 15.12 -37.48
N LEU A 97 -1.77 13.91 -37.90
CA LEU A 97 -1.72 13.47 -39.29
C LEU A 97 -3.05 13.84 -39.96
N VAL A 98 -2.97 14.65 -41.01
CA VAL A 98 -4.13 15.07 -41.80
C VAL A 98 -4.26 14.12 -42.98
N LEU A 99 -5.34 13.33 -42.97
CA LEU A 99 -5.65 12.36 -44.00
C LEU A 99 -6.65 12.92 -45.01
N ASP A 100 -6.73 12.26 -46.16
CA ASP A 100 -7.77 12.47 -47.16
C ASP A 100 -9.18 12.38 -46.57
N GLY A 101 -10.06 13.25 -47.06
CA GLY A 101 -11.42 13.38 -46.54
C GLY A 101 -11.52 14.10 -45.20
N GLY A 102 -10.49 14.89 -44.82
CA GLY A 102 -10.51 15.72 -43.61
C GLY A 102 -10.39 14.94 -42.30
N ARG A 103 -10.01 13.66 -42.36
CA ARG A 103 -9.84 12.82 -41.17
C ARG A 103 -8.51 13.14 -40.50
N GLU A 104 -8.55 13.39 -39.20
CA GLU A 104 -7.34 13.63 -38.41
C GLU A 104 -7.01 12.40 -37.56
N LEU A 105 -5.74 11.98 -37.59
CA LEU A 105 -5.21 10.99 -36.66
C LEU A 105 -4.21 11.67 -35.73
N ARG A 106 -4.50 11.63 -34.43
CA ARG A 106 -3.61 12.19 -33.40
C ARG A 106 -2.71 11.10 -32.86
N LEU A 107 -1.41 11.37 -32.84
CA LEU A 107 -0.42 10.55 -32.15
C LEU A 107 -0.33 10.98 -30.67
N MET A 108 0.43 10.22 -29.89
CA MET A 108 0.69 10.48 -28.48
C MET A 108 1.18 11.92 -28.19
N GLN A 109 0.79 12.43 -27.01
CA GLN A 109 1.25 13.72 -26.51
C GLN A 109 2.72 13.65 -26.09
N VAL A 110 3.53 14.58 -26.59
CA VAL A 110 4.97 14.72 -26.28
C VAL A 110 5.29 16.18 -25.95
N THR A 111 6.56 16.52 -25.76
CA THR A 111 6.93 17.94 -25.60
C THR A 111 6.69 18.71 -26.91
N PRO A 112 6.31 20.01 -26.87
CA PRO A 112 6.06 20.81 -28.07
C PRO A 112 7.18 20.74 -29.11
N GLU A 113 8.43 20.74 -28.65
CA GLU A 113 9.63 20.70 -29.48
C GLU A 113 9.73 19.36 -30.23
N ARG A 114 9.56 18.24 -29.51
CA ARG A 114 9.55 16.87 -30.09
C ARG A 114 8.42 16.68 -31.10
N ALA A 115 7.24 17.24 -30.82
CA ALA A 115 6.12 17.18 -31.77
C ALA A 115 6.44 17.96 -33.05
N GLY A 116 7.05 19.14 -32.91
CA GLY A 116 7.50 19.96 -34.04
C GLY A 116 8.54 19.26 -34.91
N GLU A 117 9.57 18.70 -34.28
CA GLU A 117 10.61 17.90 -34.96
C GLU A 117 10.03 16.70 -35.71
N ALA A 118 9.15 15.94 -35.05
CA ALA A 118 8.50 14.78 -35.66
C ALA A 118 7.60 15.18 -36.83
N ALA A 119 6.79 16.22 -36.70
CA ALA A 119 5.94 16.72 -37.79
C ALA A 119 6.79 17.23 -38.97
N ALA A 120 7.90 17.92 -38.71
CA ALA A 120 8.83 18.36 -39.75
C ALA A 120 9.49 17.18 -40.47
N ALA A 121 9.92 16.14 -39.73
CA ALA A 121 10.51 14.93 -40.30
C ALA A 121 9.50 14.17 -41.20
N ILE A 122 8.24 14.08 -40.78
CA ILE A 122 7.17 13.46 -41.59
C ILE A 122 6.93 14.26 -42.88
N ARG A 123 6.81 15.60 -42.79
CA ARG A 123 6.61 16.46 -43.97
C ARG A 123 7.78 16.38 -44.95
N ALA A 124 9.02 16.38 -44.46
CA ALA A 124 10.21 16.22 -45.29
C ALA A 124 10.24 14.85 -45.99
N GLY A 125 9.86 13.78 -45.27
CA GLY A 125 9.75 12.44 -45.83
C GLY A 125 8.67 12.32 -46.91
N LEU A 126 7.53 13.00 -46.72
CA LEU A 126 6.45 13.08 -47.70
C LEU A 126 6.90 13.81 -48.97
N ALA A 127 7.50 14.99 -48.83
CA ALA A 127 7.98 15.78 -49.96
C ALA A 127 9.07 15.05 -50.78
N GLY A 128 9.95 14.31 -50.10
CA GLY A 128 11.02 13.54 -50.74
C GLY A 128 10.64 12.14 -51.21
N GLN A 129 9.38 11.70 -51.05
CA GLN A 129 8.92 10.32 -51.31
C GLN A 129 9.80 9.24 -50.64
N ARG A 130 10.32 9.54 -49.44
CA ARG A 130 11.22 8.63 -48.70
C ARG A 130 10.44 7.80 -47.68
N ARG A 131 11.07 6.70 -47.22
CA ARG A 131 10.54 5.92 -46.09
C ARG A 131 10.50 6.79 -44.83
N ILE A 132 9.36 6.79 -44.15
CA ILE A 132 9.15 7.51 -42.89
C ILE A 132 9.11 6.47 -41.77
N ASP A 133 9.98 6.60 -40.78
CA ASP A 133 9.95 5.80 -39.55
C ASP A 133 10.13 6.74 -38.36
N VAL A 134 9.02 7.10 -37.73
CA VAL A 134 9.00 8.03 -36.60
C VAL A 134 8.46 7.30 -35.39
N THR A 135 9.23 7.34 -34.31
CA THR A 135 8.83 6.78 -33.01
C THR A 135 8.71 7.90 -32.00
N LEU A 136 7.50 8.06 -31.45
CA LEU A 136 7.23 8.93 -30.32
C LEU A 136 7.15 8.06 -29.07
N SER A 137 7.94 8.41 -28.05
CA SER A 137 7.98 7.70 -26.77
C SER A 137 7.54 8.61 -25.65
N GLY A 138 6.92 8.03 -24.62
CA GLY A 138 6.62 8.72 -23.38
C GLY A 138 7.87 9.32 -22.75
N PRO A 139 7.70 10.29 -21.83
CA PRO A 139 8.81 10.92 -21.14
C PRO A 139 9.55 9.90 -20.25
N TRP A 140 10.81 9.62 -20.56
CA TRP A 140 11.61 8.62 -19.85
C TRP A 140 11.75 8.91 -18.34
N TRP A 141 11.73 10.19 -17.93
CA TRP A 141 11.81 10.58 -16.53
C TRP A 141 10.62 10.07 -15.69
N MET A 142 9.47 9.78 -16.32
CA MET A 142 8.34 9.16 -15.61
C MET A 142 8.66 7.74 -15.15
N LEU A 143 9.58 7.01 -15.82
CA LEU A 143 10.08 5.73 -15.32
C LEU A 143 10.88 5.91 -14.03
N LEU A 144 11.76 6.92 -13.99
CA LEU A 144 12.51 7.24 -12.77
C LEU A 144 11.57 7.61 -11.63
N LEU A 145 10.55 8.44 -11.91
CA LEU A 145 9.53 8.81 -10.92
C LEU A 145 8.76 7.58 -10.43
N SER A 146 8.37 6.68 -11.33
CA SER A 146 7.68 5.42 -10.99
C SER A 146 8.55 4.54 -10.07
N ILE A 147 9.83 4.33 -10.41
CA ILE A 147 10.76 3.57 -9.58
C ILE A 147 10.91 4.24 -8.21
N GLY A 148 11.08 5.56 -8.18
CA GLY A 148 11.18 6.34 -6.94
C GLY A 148 9.95 6.17 -6.05
N LEU A 149 8.74 6.27 -6.61
CA LEU A 149 7.49 6.06 -5.89
C LEU A 149 7.37 4.63 -5.35
N LEU A 150 7.80 3.63 -6.11
CA LEU A 150 7.74 2.23 -5.69
C LEU A 150 8.73 1.95 -4.55
N VAL A 151 9.97 2.42 -4.68
CA VAL A 151 10.99 2.30 -3.62
C VAL A 151 10.53 3.04 -2.35
N PHE A 152 10.05 4.27 -2.49
CA PHE A 152 9.56 5.06 -1.36
C PHE A 152 8.32 4.43 -0.72
N GLY A 153 7.40 3.89 -1.52
CA GLY A 153 6.25 3.14 -1.03
C GLY A 153 6.69 1.91 -0.22
N LEU A 154 7.63 1.11 -0.74
CA LEU A 154 8.13 -0.08 -0.07
C LEU A 154 8.84 0.24 1.26
N THR A 155 9.65 1.30 1.31
CA THR A 155 10.32 1.72 2.56
C THR A 155 9.32 2.16 3.62
N MET A 156 8.21 2.79 3.21
CA MET A 156 7.09 3.16 4.11
C MET A 156 6.26 1.96 4.55
N ALA A 157 6.11 0.95 3.69
CA ALA A 157 5.35 -0.27 4.00
C ALA A 157 6.10 -1.20 4.96
N TYR A 158 7.43 -1.28 4.85
CA TYR A 158 8.27 -2.17 5.66
C TYR A 158 8.00 -2.12 7.19
N PRO A 159 7.98 -0.95 7.86
CA PRO A 159 7.64 -0.89 9.28
C PRO A 159 6.18 -1.30 9.55
N SER A 160 5.26 -1.00 8.65
CA SER A 160 3.85 -1.43 8.76
C SER A 160 3.71 -2.96 8.71
N PHE A 161 4.50 -3.64 7.85
CA PHE A 161 4.55 -5.10 7.78
C PHE A 161 5.14 -5.75 9.03
N LYS A 162 6.02 -5.07 9.77
CA LYS A 162 6.48 -5.56 11.08
C LYS A 162 5.34 -5.70 12.08
N GLY A 163 4.37 -4.76 12.05
CA GLY A 163 3.20 -4.77 12.93
C GLY A 163 2.08 -5.74 12.52
N LEU A 164 2.04 -6.17 11.25
CA LEU A 164 0.97 -7.05 10.72
C LEU A 164 1.02 -8.50 11.26
N GLY A 165 2.05 -8.86 12.01
CA GLY A 165 2.23 -10.21 12.55
C GLY A 165 1.46 -10.47 13.85
N ARG A 166 1.20 -11.74 14.12
CA ARG A 166 0.76 -12.24 15.43
C ARG A 166 1.82 -13.18 15.99
N PHE A 167 1.89 -13.28 17.29
CA PHE A 167 2.73 -14.24 17.96
C PHE A 167 1.88 -15.22 18.74
N ARG A 168 2.28 -16.48 18.70
CA ARG A 168 1.74 -17.55 19.52
C ARG A 168 2.87 -18.03 20.43
N ILE A 169 2.64 -18.00 21.74
CA ILE A 169 3.56 -18.52 22.75
C ILE A 169 2.93 -19.78 23.29
N ASP A 170 3.51 -20.93 23.01
CA ASP A 170 3.08 -22.22 23.55
C ASP A 170 4.02 -22.65 24.67
N VAL A 171 3.49 -23.15 25.80
CA VAL A 171 4.34 -23.80 26.81
C VAL A 171 4.71 -25.19 26.33
N THR A 172 6.00 -25.49 26.37
CA THR A 172 6.57 -26.77 25.91
C THR A 172 7.27 -27.51 27.05
N HIS A 173 7.60 -28.78 26.78
CA HIS A 173 8.43 -29.63 27.65
C HIS A 173 7.92 -29.72 29.09
N GLY A 174 6.61 -29.96 29.26
CA GLY A 174 5.99 -30.12 30.58
C GLY A 174 6.09 -28.88 31.47
N GLY A 175 6.21 -27.68 30.90
CA GLY A 175 6.33 -26.43 31.66
C GLY A 175 7.74 -25.85 31.73
N ALA A 176 8.74 -26.49 31.12
CA ALA A 176 10.15 -26.06 31.20
C ALA A 176 10.57 -25.06 30.12
N GLY A 177 9.75 -24.84 29.08
CA GLY A 177 10.09 -23.94 27.98
C GLY A 177 8.89 -23.20 27.38
N LEU A 178 9.19 -22.15 26.63
CA LEU A 178 8.24 -21.44 25.77
C LEU A 178 8.68 -21.56 24.32
N ARG A 179 7.75 -21.93 23.45
CA ARG A 179 7.90 -21.87 21.99
C ARG A 179 7.16 -20.64 21.46
N VAL A 180 7.91 -19.68 20.96
CA VAL A 180 7.42 -18.42 20.40
C VAL A 180 7.37 -18.54 18.87
N ARG A 181 6.17 -18.51 18.29
CA ARG A 181 5.94 -18.60 16.84
C ARG A 181 5.36 -17.30 16.29
N ARG A 182 6.04 -16.69 15.33
CA ARG A 182 5.52 -15.55 14.57
C ARG A 182 4.71 -16.02 13.38
N HIS A 183 3.50 -15.51 13.24
CA HIS A 183 2.61 -15.73 12.12
C HIS A 183 2.40 -14.41 11.37
N LEU A 184 2.48 -14.45 10.05
CA LEU A 184 2.13 -13.33 9.17
C LEU A 184 1.03 -13.85 8.24
N LEU A 185 -0.17 -13.25 8.29
CA LEU A 185 -1.33 -13.71 7.49
C LEU A 185 -1.58 -15.23 7.61
N ALA A 186 -1.57 -15.73 8.86
CA ALA A 186 -1.69 -17.15 9.22
C ALA A 186 -0.53 -18.07 8.80
N LEU A 187 0.47 -17.58 8.06
CA LEU A 187 1.66 -18.35 7.70
C LEU A 187 2.72 -18.23 8.80
N PRO A 188 3.26 -19.34 9.34
CA PRO A 188 4.34 -19.29 10.31
C PRO A 188 5.64 -18.85 9.62
N VAL A 189 6.24 -17.75 10.08
CA VAL A 189 7.45 -17.16 9.48
C VAL A 189 8.69 -17.44 10.32
N SER A 190 8.53 -17.57 11.64
CA SER A 190 9.64 -17.90 12.54
C SER A 190 9.15 -18.63 13.78
N SER A 191 10.02 -19.48 14.35
CA SER A 191 9.81 -20.17 15.62
C SER A 191 11.09 -20.09 16.43
N ARG A 192 10.96 -19.85 17.74
CA ARG A 192 12.08 -19.82 18.68
C ARG A 192 11.67 -20.48 19.98
N GLU A 193 12.58 -21.23 20.60
CA GLU A 193 12.38 -21.77 21.94
C GLU A 193 13.18 -20.96 22.96
N VAL A 194 12.58 -20.76 24.13
CA VAL A 194 13.15 -20.01 25.24
C VAL A 194 12.96 -20.83 26.52
N SER A 195 14.05 -21.10 27.23
CA SER A 195 13.99 -21.83 28.51
C SER A 195 13.32 -21.00 29.60
N LEU A 196 12.44 -21.63 30.38
CA LEU A 196 11.80 -21.07 31.57
C LEU A 196 12.62 -21.30 32.85
N GLU A 197 13.79 -21.94 32.73
CA GLU A 197 14.64 -22.24 33.88
C GLU A 197 15.05 -20.97 34.64
N GLY A 198 14.73 -20.94 35.93
CA GLY A 198 15.05 -19.85 36.83
C GLY A 198 14.22 -18.58 36.65
N VAL A 199 13.21 -18.57 35.77
CA VAL A 199 12.36 -17.40 35.52
C VAL A 199 11.51 -17.10 36.75
N THR A 200 11.61 -15.87 37.24
CA THR A 200 10.82 -15.37 38.39
C THR A 200 9.85 -14.28 38.02
N GLU A 201 10.08 -13.63 36.88
CA GLU A 201 9.32 -12.47 36.50
C GLU A 201 9.19 -12.35 34.97
N VAL A 202 8.06 -11.79 34.54
CA VAL A 202 7.83 -11.36 33.16
C VAL A 202 7.65 -9.85 33.18
N ARG A 203 8.41 -9.15 32.35
CA ARG A 203 8.37 -7.68 32.20
C ARG A 203 8.18 -7.30 30.73
N VAL A 204 7.77 -6.05 30.51
CA VAL A 204 7.81 -5.42 29.19
C VAL A 204 8.91 -4.39 29.20
N GLU A 205 9.92 -4.59 28.36
CA GLU A 205 10.91 -3.55 28.07
C GLU A 205 10.28 -2.55 27.10
N ALA A 206 10.10 -1.32 27.57
CA ALA A 206 9.60 -0.23 26.75
C ALA A 206 10.62 0.17 25.69
N GLY A 207 10.13 0.54 24.51
CA GLY A 207 10.95 1.07 23.43
C GLY A 207 10.14 2.00 22.55
N VAL A 208 10.76 2.45 21.47
CA VAL A 208 10.09 3.26 20.44
C VAL A 208 10.43 2.70 19.07
N VAL A 209 9.42 2.61 18.19
CA VAL A 209 9.70 2.38 16.77
C VAL A 209 10.04 3.73 16.16
N ARG A 210 11.33 3.92 15.82
CA ARG A 210 11.74 5.06 15.01
C ARG A 210 11.27 4.84 13.59
N GLU A 211 10.38 5.71 13.16
CA GLU A 211 9.79 5.66 11.83
C GLU A 211 10.45 6.72 10.94
N VAL A 212 10.81 6.34 9.72
CA VAL A 212 11.25 7.30 8.69
C VAL A 212 10.05 8.17 8.32
N GLY A 213 10.25 9.49 8.22
CA GLY A 213 9.21 10.44 7.81
C GLY A 213 8.14 10.75 8.86
N LEU A 214 8.46 10.69 10.16
CA LEU A 214 7.61 11.28 11.20
C LEU A 214 7.46 12.79 10.95
N GLY A 215 6.24 13.31 11.00
CA GLY A 215 6.00 14.74 10.87
C GLY A 215 6.68 15.52 12.00
N LYS A 216 7.04 16.79 11.77
CA LYS A 216 7.50 17.66 12.87
C LYS A 216 6.42 17.73 13.95
N GLY A 217 6.76 17.33 15.18
CA GLY A 217 5.84 17.31 16.33
C GLY A 217 5.10 15.99 16.53
N GLU A 218 5.30 14.97 15.68
CA GLU A 218 4.66 13.67 15.85
C GLU A 218 5.47 12.78 16.80
N ALA A 219 4.83 12.31 17.88
CA ALA A 219 5.50 11.44 18.85
C ALA A 219 5.87 10.08 18.21
N PRO A 220 7.06 9.52 18.54
CA PRO A 220 7.41 8.16 18.15
C PRO A 220 6.35 7.16 18.61
N MET A 221 6.11 6.11 17.82
CA MET A 221 5.15 5.10 18.24
C MET A 221 5.70 4.32 19.45
N PRO A 222 4.97 4.25 20.58
CA PRO A 222 5.38 3.45 21.72
C PRO A 222 5.44 1.98 21.31
N ALA A 223 6.53 1.33 21.71
CA ALA A 223 6.85 -0.04 21.39
C ALA A 223 7.21 -0.81 22.65
N GLY A 224 7.23 -2.13 22.56
CA GLY A 224 7.72 -2.96 23.64
C GLY A 224 8.21 -4.31 23.17
N ARG A 225 8.86 -5.03 24.08
CA ARG A 225 9.09 -6.47 23.95
C ARG A 225 8.92 -7.13 25.31
N ILE A 226 8.37 -8.34 25.28
CA ILE A 226 8.23 -9.16 26.48
C ILE A 226 9.60 -9.78 26.79
N VAL A 227 10.05 -9.64 28.02
CA VAL A 227 11.27 -10.25 28.53
C VAL A 227 10.97 -11.10 29.76
N LEU A 228 11.62 -12.26 29.82
CA LEU A 228 11.65 -13.09 31.02
C LEU A 228 12.85 -12.64 31.86
N VAL A 229 12.66 -12.51 33.16
CA VAL A 229 13.73 -12.15 34.10
C VAL A 229 13.94 -13.34 35.03
N ASP A 230 15.19 -13.74 35.19
CA ASP A 230 15.56 -14.82 36.09
C ASP A 230 15.88 -14.34 37.52
N ARG A 231 16.15 -15.29 38.42
CA ARG A 231 16.55 -15.03 39.81
C ARG A 231 17.80 -14.15 39.92
N ALA A 232 18.71 -14.21 38.95
CA ALA A 232 19.94 -13.42 38.91
C ALA A 232 19.71 -12.02 38.31
N GLY A 233 18.49 -11.72 37.86
CA GLY A 233 18.13 -10.46 37.21
C GLY A 233 18.49 -10.40 35.71
N ALA A 234 18.97 -11.49 35.12
CA ALA A 234 19.28 -11.51 33.69
C ALA A 234 18.00 -11.55 32.86
N THR A 235 17.98 -10.77 31.78
CA THR A 235 16.81 -10.64 30.90
C THR A 235 16.93 -11.53 29.66
N ARG A 236 15.87 -12.26 29.34
CA ARG A 236 15.76 -13.13 28.17
C ARG A 236 14.58 -12.67 27.31
N PRO A 237 14.83 -11.96 26.19
CA PRO A 237 13.75 -11.42 25.38
C PRO A 237 13.06 -12.50 24.54
N LEU A 238 11.72 -12.51 24.55
CA LEU A 238 10.92 -13.42 23.73
C LEU A 238 11.01 -13.04 22.24
N THR A 239 11.17 -11.75 21.93
CA THR A 239 11.37 -11.23 20.58
C THR A 239 12.67 -10.44 20.48
N ALA A 240 13.38 -10.57 19.35
CA ALA A 240 14.65 -9.87 19.15
C ALA A 240 14.49 -8.34 19.15
N ALA A 241 13.43 -7.84 18.52
CA ALA A 241 13.14 -6.41 18.40
C ALA A 241 11.89 -6.02 19.22
N ALA A 242 11.83 -4.74 19.59
CA ALA A 242 10.62 -4.12 20.08
C ALA A 242 9.61 -3.96 18.93
N LEU A 243 8.35 -4.23 19.22
CA LEU A 243 7.23 -4.17 18.29
C LEU A 243 6.24 -3.09 18.74
N PRO A 244 5.49 -2.47 17.81
CA PRO A 244 4.60 -1.37 18.12
C PRO A 244 3.46 -1.80 19.08
N GLY A 245 2.95 -0.87 19.89
CA GLY A 245 1.78 -1.08 20.75
C GLY A 245 2.11 -1.59 22.14
N GLN A 246 2.31 -0.67 23.09
CA GLN A 246 2.65 -1.00 24.48
C GLN A 246 1.55 -1.80 25.20
N ALA A 247 0.27 -1.49 25.00
CA ALA A 247 -0.82 -2.21 25.69
C ALA A 247 -0.91 -3.67 25.24
N VAL A 248 -0.75 -3.98 23.95
CA VAL A 248 -0.63 -5.36 23.44
C VAL A 248 0.41 -6.16 24.22
N HIS A 249 1.60 -5.60 24.44
CA HIS A 249 2.68 -6.28 25.18
C HIS A 249 2.36 -6.43 26.66
N LEU A 250 1.78 -5.42 27.30
CA LEU A 250 1.39 -5.48 28.71
C LEU A 250 0.29 -6.52 28.93
N ARG A 251 -0.72 -6.61 28.06
CA ARG A 251 -1.75 -7.66 28.13
C ARG A 251 -1.15 -9.05 27.99
N ALA A 252 -0.32 -9.25 26.96
CA ALA A 252 0.35 -10.52 26.71
C ALA A 252 1.28 -10.93 27.86
N ALA A 253 2.00 -9.97 28.45
CA ALA A 253 2.83 -10.21 29.62
C ALA A 253 1.99 -10.57 30.85
N SER A 254 0.84 -9.90 31.07
CA SER A 254 -0.06 -10.23 32.19
C SER A 254 -0.67 -11.63 32.04
N GLU A 255 -1.10 -12.01 30.83
CA GLU A 255 -1.56 -13.36 30.52
C GLU A 255 -0.45 -14.39 30.71
N LEU A 256 0.80 -14.08 30.30
CA LEU A 256 1.94 -14.97 30.48
C LEU A 256 2.29 -15.17 31.96
N ARG A 257 2.21 -14.12 32.78
CA ARG A 257 2.39 -14.23 34.24
C ARG A 257 1.35 -15.15 34.85
N ALA A 258 0.07 -14.94 34.49
CA ALA A 258 -1.02 -15.77 34.97
C ALA A 258 -0.83 -17.23 34.56
N LEU A 259 -0.44 -17.47 33.30
CA LEU A 259 -0.19 -18.81 32.77
C LEU A 259 0.99 -19.52 33.47
N LEU A 260 2.03 -18.77 33.83
CA LEU A 260 3.20 -19.28 34.56
C LEU A 260 2.98 -19.35 36.08
N GLY A 261 1.81 -18.93 36.59
CA GLY A 261 1.52 -18.91 38.02
C GLY A 261 2.41 -17.94 38.82
N LEU A 262 2.84 -16.85 38.20
CA LEU A 262 3.64 -15.81 38.85
C LEU A 262 2.74 -14.83 39.61
N GLU A 263 3.10 -14.52 40.85
CA GLU A 263 2.35 -13.57 41.69
C GLU A 263 2.36 -12.15 41.08
N ARG A 264 1.27 -11.41 41.26
CA ARG A 264 1.21 -9.99 40.85
C ARG A 264 2.15 -9.16 41.71
N ARG A 265 2.84 -8.20 41.09
CA ARG A 265 3.69 -7.26 41.83
C ARG A 265 3.07 -5.87 41.86
N PRO A 266 3.26 -5.11 42.96
CA PRO A 266 2.99 -3.68 42.99
C PRO A 266 3.81 -2.98 41.89
N HIS A 267 3.18 -2.04 41.18
CA HIS A 267 3.76 -1.31 40.04
C HIS A 267 4.23 -2.21 38.88
N GLY A 268 3.67 -3.42 38.81
CA GLY A 268 3.95 -4.41 37.78
C GLY A 268 3.20 -4.17 36.47
N VAL A 269 3.22 -5.20 35.62
CA VAL A 269 2.62 -5.17 34.28
C VAL A 269 1.12 -4.83 34.33
N GLU A 270 0.41 -5.36 35.32
CA GLU A 270 -1.05 -5.21 35.46
C GLU A 270 -1.45 -3.77 35.83
N GLU A 271 -0.70 -3.12 36.71
CA GLU A 271 -0.95 -1.72 37.11
C GLU A 271 -0.56 -0.75 35.99
N GLN A 272 0.55 -1.03 35.28
CA GLN A 272 0.93 -0.29 34.07
C GLN A 272 -0.11 -0.41 32.96
N LEU A 273 -0.74 -1.59 32.80
CA LEU A 273 -1.81 -1.77 31.84
C LEU A 273 -3.06 -0.96 32.24
N ALA A 274 -3.41 -0.96 33.52
CA ALA A 274 -4.57 -0.25 34.05
C ALA A 274 -4.44 1.28 33.96
N SER A 275 -3.21 1.81 33.96
CA SER A 275 -2.96 3.25 33.84
C SER A 275 -2.99 3.77 32.40
N LEU A 276 -3.06 2.90 31.39
CA LEU A 276 -3.10 3.34 30.00
C LEU A 276 -4.45 3.99 29.65
N PRO A 277 -4.46 5.20 29.06
CA PRO A 277 -5.69 5.88 28.69
C PRO A 277 -6.41 5.14 27.55
N PRO A 278 -7.75 5.14 27.52
CA PRO A 278 -8.50 4.59 26.40
C PRO A 278 -8.17 5.34 25.10
N LEU A 279 -8.18 4.62 23.98
CA LEU A 279 -8.07 5.25 22.67
C LEU A 279 -9.38 5.97 22.34
N THR A 280 -9.33 7.30 22.36
CA THR A 280 -10.43 8.15 21.92
C THR A 280 -10.03 8.87 20.63
N THR A 281 -10.95 8.93 19.67
CA THR A 281 -10.77 9.75 18.46
C THR A 281 -11.55 11.04 18.67
N PRO A 282 -10.91 12.23 18.58
CA PRO A 282 -11.62 13.50 18.73
C PRO A 282 -12.78 13.61 17.73
N PRO A 283 -13.93 14.21 18.09
CA PRO A 283 -15.12 14.24 17.23
C PRO A 283 -14.85 14.88 15.86
N GLY A 284 -14.08 15.97 15.81
CA GLY A 284 -13.70 16.60 14.53
C GLY A 284 -12.87 15.67 13.62
N VAL A 285 -11.99 14.86 14.20
CA VAL A 285 -11.20 13.86 13.46
C VAL A 285 -12.09 12.71 12.97
N ARG A 286 -13.13 12.32 13.72
CA ARG A 286 -14.11 11.31 13.27
C ARG A 286 -14.89 11.78 12.04
N VAL A 287 -15.32 13.03 12.03
CA VAL A 287 -15.99 13.65 10.88
C VAL A 287 -15.06 13.68 9.67
N ALA A 288 -13.80 14.07 9.86
CA ALA A 288 -12.81 14.05 8.78
C ALA A 288 -12.59 12.64 8.22
N HIS A 289 -12.46 11.62 9.08
CA HIS A 289 -12.33 10.23 8.63
C HIS A 289 -13.58 9.72 7.91
N ALA A 290 -14.78 10.13 8.36
CA ALA A 290 -16.03 9.77 7.69
C ALA A 290 -16.07 10.38 6.27
N TRP A 291 -15.66 11.63 6.09
CA TRP A 291 -15.54 12.27 4.77
C TRP A 291 -14.51 11.58 3.86
N ILE A 292 -13.34 11.23 4.40
CA ILE A 292 -12.33 10.47 3.66
C ILE A 292 -12.90 9.09 3.26
N GLY A 293 -13.54 8.40 4.20
CA GLY A 293 -14.22 7.12 3.97
C GLY A 293 -15.27 7.22 2.87
N LEU A 294 -16.08 8.28 2.87
CA LEU A 294 -17.08 8.56 1.84
C LEU A 294 -16.44 8.70 0.46
N ALA A 295 -15.43 9.56 0.32
CA ALA A 295 -14.79 9.84 -0.97
C ALA A 295 -14.02 8.63 -1.52
N VAL A 296 -13.20 7.99 -0.69
CA VAL A 296 -12.42 6.80 -1.08
C VAL A 296 -13.35 5.63 -1.37
N GLY A 297 -14.35 5.42 -0.51
CA GLY A 297 -15.38 4.41 -0.68
C GLY A 297 -16.09 4.55 -2.02
N ALA A 298 -16.52 5.77 -2.38
CA ALA A 298 -17.18 6.03 -3.65
C ALA A 298 -16.29 5.67 -4.86
N LEU A 299 -15.02 6.11 -4.86
CA LEU A 299 -14.09 5.83 -5.95
C LEU A 299 -13.82 4.33 -6.10
N VAL A 300 -13.57 3.63 -4.98
CA VAL A 300 -13.35 2.17 -4.98
C VAL A 300 -14.61 1.45 -5.44
N GLY A 301 -15.79 1.90 -5.01
CA GLY A 301 -17.07 1.34 -5.43
C GLY A 301 -17.32 1.47 -6.93
N ILE A 302 -17.07 2.65 -7.51
CA ILE A 302 -17.14 2.88 -8.97
C ILE A 302 -16.16 1.95 -9.71
N GLY A 303 -14.92 1.85 -9.21
CA GLY A 303 -13.90 1.00 -9.81
C GLY A 303 -14.28 -0.48 -9.80
N LEU A 304 -14.68 -1.01 -8.65
CA LEU A 304 -15.10 -2.41 -8.51
C LEU A 304 -16.35 -2.71 -9.34
N PHE A 305 -17.33 -1.81 -9.34
CA PHE A 305 -18.53 -1.94 -10.14
C PHE A 305 -18.18 -1.96 -11.65
N GLY A 306 -17.34 -1.03 -12.10
CA GLY A 306 -16.89 -0.97 -13.50
C GLY A 306 -16.12 -2.22 -13.93
N LEU A 307 -15.18 -2.69 -13.11
CA LEU A 307 -14.44 -3.93 -13.37
C LEU A 307 -15.36 -5.15 -13.42
N SER A 308 -16.30 -5.26 -12.48
CA SER A 308 -17.26 -6.38 -12.44
C SER A 308 -18.19 -6.35 -13.64
N GLY A 309 -18.71 -5.19 -14.01
CA GLY A 309 -19.56 -5.03 -15.19
C GLY A 309 -18.82 -5.33 -16.50
N MET A 310 -17.53 -4.97 -16.61
CA MET A 310 -16.70 -5.35 -17.75
C MET A 310 -16.43 -6.86 -17.78
N ALA A 311 -16.10 -7.47 -16.64
CA ALA A 311 -15.86 -8.92 -16.54
C ALA A 311 -17.10 -9.75 -16.88
N LEU A 312 -18.29 -9.25 -16.54
CA LEU A 312 -19.59 -9.88 -16.85
C LEU A 312 -20.12 -9.52 -18.26
N GLY A 313 -19.39 -8.71 -19.04
CA GLY A 313 -19.83 -8.28 -20.38
C GLY A 313 -20.99 -7.29 -20.41
N LEU A 314 -21.38 -6.76 -19.25
CA LEU A 314 -22.47 -5.78 -19.10
C LEU A 314 -22.01 -4.36 -19.48
N LEU A 315 -20.71 -4.08 -19.39
CA LEU A 315 -20.12 -2.77 -19.70
C LEU A 315 -19.08 -2.88 -20.82
N ARG A 316 -19.14 -1.94 -21.77
CA ARG A 316 -18.09 -1.75 -22.78
C ARG A 316 -17.15 -0.63 -22.35
N ALA A 317 -15.85 -0.86 -22.44
CA ALA A 317 -14.82 0.13 -22.07
C ALA A 317 -14.90 1.46 -22.85
N SER A 318 -15.60 1.48 -23.98
CA SER A 318 -15.80 2.67 -24.83
C SER A 318 -17.19 3.32 -24.70
N GLY A 319 -18.08 2.78 -23.87
CA GLY A 319 -19.41 3.34 -23.66
C GLY A 319 -19.38 4.57 -22.76
N PRO A 320 -20.30 5.54 -22.94
CA PRO A 320 -20.47 6.62 -21.98
C PRO A 320 -20.88 6.06 -20.61
N LEU A 321 -20.29 6.60 -19.53
CA LEU A 321 -20.67 6.27 -18.16
C LEU A 321 -22.06 6.84 -17.88
N GLU A 322 -23.09 6.00 -17.88
CA GLU A 322 -24.43 6.42 -17.48
C GLU A 322 -24.49 6.75 -15.98
N GLY A 323 -25.28 7.77 -15.63
CA GLY A 323 -25.30 8.33 -14.26
C GLY A 323 -25.68 7.33 -13.17
N TRP A 324 -26.47 6.29 -13.48
CA TRP A 324 -26.84 5.26 -12.51
C TRP A 324 -25.65 4.37 -12.11
N HIS A 325 -24.66 4.16 -12.99
CA HIS A 325 -23.43 3.44 -12.63
C HIS A 325 -22.64 4.18 -11.55
N LEU A 326 -22.61 5.52 -11.64
CA LEU A 326 -22.00 6.38 -10.63
C LEU A 326 -22.81 6.37 -9.33
N ALA A 327 -24.15 6.37 -9.41
CA ALA A 327 -25.02 6.34 -8.25
C ALA A 327 -24.93 5.01 -7.48
N VAL A 328 -24.97 3.87 -8.17
CA VAL A 328 -24.93 2.53 -7.55
C VAL A 328 -23.52 2.22 -7.07
N GLY A 329 -22.52 2.32 -7.95
CA GLY A 329 -21.12 2.03 -7.61
C GLY A 329 -20.58 3.02 -6.57
N GLY A 330 -20.77 4.32 -6.81
CA GLY A 330 -20.30 5.37 -5.91
C GLY A 330 -21.08 5.42 -4.60
N GLY A 331 -22.41 5.34 -4.64
CA GLY A 331 -23.26 5.38 -3.44
C GLY A 331 -23.04 4.17 -2.52
N GLY A 332 -23.01 2.96 -3.07
CA GLY A 332 -22.73 1.75 -2.29
C GLY A 332 -21.35 1.78 -1.66
N GLY A 333 -20.34 2.19 -2.44
CA GLY A 333 -18.96 2.36 -1.95
C GLY A 333 -18.84 3.41 -0.84
N ALA A 334 -19.50 4.56 -1.00
CA ALA A 334 -19.51 5.64 0.00
C ALA A 334 -20.07 5.19 1.35
N ILE A 335 -21.21 4.48 1.36
CA ILE A 335 -21.84 3.98 2.59
C ILE A 335 -20.92 3.02 3.34
N VAL A 336 -20.33 2.05 2.62
CA VAL A 336 -19.37 1.10 3.20
C VAL A 336 -18.15 1.83 3.74
N GLY A 337 -17.66 2.84 3.02
CA GLY A 337 -16.53 3.67 3.44
C GLY A 337 -16.79 4.46 4.72
N VAL A 338 -17.95 5.09 4.85
CA VAL A 338 -18.37 5.81 6.08
C VAL A 338 -18.53 4.83 7.24
N ALA A 339 -19.22 3.71 7.03
CA ALA A 339 -19.43 2.70 8.07
C ALA A 339 -18.09 2.15 8.59
N LEU A 340 -17.14 1.89 7.69
CA LEU A 340 -15.79 1.47 8.05
C LEU A 340 -15.06 2.56 8.84
N ALA A 341 -15.11 3.83 8.41
CA ALA A 341 -14.47 4.95 9.12
C ALA A 341 -15.04 5.14 10.54
N LEU A 342 -16.35 5.05 10.72
CA LEU A 342 -16.99 5.16 12.04
C LEU A 342 -16.62 3.98 12.95
N ARG A 343 -16.57 2.76 12.40
CA ARG A 343 -16.10 1.57 13.13
C ARG A 343 -14.61 1.69 13.49
N LEU A 344 -13.81 2.30 12.61
CA LEU A 344 -12.38 2.51 12.84
C LEU A 344 -12.09 3.54 13.93
N THR A 345 -12.99 4.50 14.14
CA THR A 345 -12.81 5.63 15.07
C THR A 345 -13.64 5.56 16.35
N ARG A 346 -14.37 4.45 16.58
CA ARG A 346 -15.05 4.20 17.87
C ARG A 346 -14.02 4.10 19.00
N GLU A 347 -14.41 4.51 20.21
CA GLU A 347 -13.61 4.29 21.41
C GLU A 347 -13.24 2.83 21.56
N ARG A 348 -11.98 2.58 21.91
CA ARG A 348 -11.43 1.25 22.08
C ARG A 348 -10.67 1.17 23.40
N PRO A 349 -10.67 -0.01 24.06
CA PRO A 349 -9.70 -0.25 25.11
C PRO A 349 -8.28 0.00 24.58
N PRO A 350 -7.34 0.47 25.42
CA PRO A 350 -5.98 0.81 25.03
C PRO A 350 -5.36 -0.39 24.28
N PRO A 351 -4.82 -0.22 23.06
CA PRO A 351 -4.68 -1.26 22.03
C PRO A 351 -3.64 -2.31 22.35
#